data_AF-A0A3M2DI25-F1
#
_entry.id   AF-A0A3M2DI25-F1
#
_cell.length_a   1.000
_cell.length_b   1.000
_cell.length_c   1.000
_cell.angle_alpha   90.00
_cell.angle_beta   90.00
_cell.angle_gamma   90.00
#
_symmetry.space_group_name_H-M   'P 1'
#
loop_
_entity.id
_entity.type
_entity.pdbx_description
1 polymer ?
#
loop_
_entity_poly.entity_id
_entity_poly.type
_entity_poly.pdbx_seq_one_letter_code
_entity_poly.pdbx_strand_id
1 'polypeptide(L)' 'MAKKQTRRSISVSKTTYERLRAYCETNNISMSQFVEQRVGDFLGRTERVQRRAEEDAKKAADPRRVAEHIFSF' A
#
# COMPACT_ATOMS: atom_id res chain seq x y z
N MET A 1 -2.31 -15.81 -8.59
CA MET A 1 -3.65 -16.06 -8.02
C MET A 1 -4.30 -14.71 -7.78
N ALA A 2 -5.19 -14.27 -8.67
CA ALA A 2 -6.02 -13.09 -8.41
C ALA A 2 -6.80 -13.36 -7.11
N LYS A 3 -6.52 -12.60 -6.04
CA LYS A 3 -7.28 -12.68 -4.79
C LYS A 3 -8.74 -12.57 -5.17
N LYS A 4 -9.55 -13.59 -4.85
CA LYS A 4 -10.99 -13.60 -5.16
C LYS A 4 -11.62 -12.35 -4.53
N GLN A 5 -11.82 -11.31 -5.34
CA GLN A 5 -12.47 -10.08 -4.92
C GLN A 5 -13.93 -10.43 -4.67
N THR A 6 -14.38 -10.27 -3.43
CA THR A 6 -15.78 -10.54 -3.08
C THR A 6 -16.54 -9.22 -3.10
N ARG A 7 -17.58 -9.11 -3.93
CA ARG A 7 -18.44 -7.92 -3.95
C ARG A 7 -19.24 -7.84 -2.65
N ARG A 8 -19.09 -6.74 -1.92
CA ARG A 8 -19.82 -6.47 -0.66
C ARG A 8 -20.49 -5.10 -0.75
N SER A 9 -21.73 -5.02 -0.27
CA SER A 9 -22.45 -3.76 -0.11
C SER A 9 -22.15 -3.18 1.26
N ILE A 10 -21.97 -1.86 1.36
CA ILE A 10 -21.79 -1.15 2.62
C ILE A 10 -22.77 0.02 2.68
N SER A 11 -23.25 0.33 3.88
CA SER A 11 -24.05 1.52 4.13
C SER A 11 -23.12 2.71 4.39
N VAL A 12 -23.34 3.82 3.69
CA VAL A 12 -22.60 5.08 3.85
C VAL A 12 -23.59 6.24 3.87
N SER A 13 -23.21 7.34 4.53
CA SER A 13 -24.03 8.55 4.52
C SER A 13 -24.14 9.10 3.09
N LYS A 14 -25.30 9.70 2.76
CA LYS A 14 -25.55 10.27 1.42
C LYS A 14 -24.47 11.28 1.01
N THR A 15 -24.11 12.17 1.94
CA THR A 15 -23.09 13.20 1.70
C THR A 15 -21.71 12.61 1.46
N THR A 16 -21.34 11.54 2.16
CA THR A 16 -20.08 10.82 1.92
C THR A 16 -20.07 10.15 0.55
N TYR A 17 -21.17 9.50 0.15
CA TYR A 17 -21.26 8.84 -1.15
C TYR A 17 -21.13 9.83 -2.30
N GLU A 18 -21.83 10.96 -2.25
CA GLU A 18 -21.77 11.99 -3.29
C GLU A 18 -20.36 12.57 -3.45
N ARG A 19 -19.67 12.87 -2.33
CA ARG A 19 -18.28 13.35 -2.36
C ARG A 19 -17.34 12.30 -2.93
N LEU A 20 -17.51 11.04 -2.54
CA LEU A 20 -16.66 9.94 -2.99
C LEU A 20 -16.86 9.69 -4.50
N ARG A 21 -18.11 9.73 -4.96
CA ARG A 21 -18.46 9.62 -6.38
C ARG A 21 -17.87 10.77 -7.19
N ALA A 22 -18.06 12.02 -6.77
CA ALA A 22 -17.53 13.19 -7.47
C ALA A 22 -16.00 13.16 -7.57
N TYR A 23 -15.33 12.73 -6.50
CA TYR A 23 -13.88 12.53 -6.50
C TYR A 23 -13.45 11.45 -7.50
N CYS A 24 -14.13 10.30 -7.51
CA CYS A 24 -13.81 9.20 -8.42
C CYS A 24 -14.05 9.58 -9.89
N GLU A 25 -15.14 10.30 -10.19
CA GLU A 25 -15.45 10.81 -11.53
C GLU A 25 -14.40 11.83 -12.00
N THR A 26 -13.99 12.77 -11.14
CA THR A 26 -12.98 13.79 -11.48
C THR A 26 -11.61 13.18 -11.79
N ASN A 27 -11.23 12.13 -11.06
CA ASN A 27 -9.91 11.52 -11.19
C ASN A 27 -9.90 10.30 -12.13
N ASN A 28 -11.02 9.93 -12.75
CA ASN A 28 -11.19 8.72 -13.56
C ASN A 28 -10.74 7.43 -12.82
N ILE A 29 -11.05 7.33 -11.52
CA ILE A 29 -10.69 6.18 -10.68
C ILE A 29 -11.93 5.35 -10.38
N SER A 30 -11.80 4.03 -10.37
CA SER A 30 -12.88 3.15 -9.90
C SER A 30 -13.16 3.34 -8.42
N MET A 31 -14.44 3.42 -8.08
CA MET A 31 -14.92 3.56 -6.71
C MET A 31 -14.42 2.44 -5.78
N SER A 32 -14.37 1.20 -6.28
CA SER A 32 -13.84 0.06 -5.53
C SER A 32 -12.33 0.17 -5.32
N GLN A 33 -11.59 0.61 -6.35
CA GLN A 33 -10.14 0.79 -6.28
C GLN A 33 -9.77 1.86 -5.25
N PHE A 34 -10.49 2.98 -5.23
CA PHE A 34 -10.26 4.05 -4.27
C PHE A 34 -10.53 3.58 -2.83
N VAL A 35 -11.64 2.88 -2.59
CA VAL A 35 -11.98 2.37 -1.25
C VAL A 35 -10.96 1.33 -0.80
N GLU A 36 -10.55 0.40 -1.66
CA GLU A 36 -9.54 -0.61 -1.32
C GLU A 36 -8.17 0.02 -1.01
N GLN A 37 -7.76 1.02 -1.78
CA GLN A 37 -6.54 1.76 -1.52
C GLN A 37 -6.63 2.47 -0.17
N ARG A 38 -7.71 3.23 0.08
CA ARG A 38 -7.85 4.00 1.31
C ARG A 38 -7.95 3.12 2.56
N VAL A 39 -8.68 2.00 2.46
CA VAL A 39 -8.78 0.99 3.52
C VAL A 39 -7.43 0.29 3.72
N GLY A 40 -6.71 -0.01 2.64
CA GLY A 40 -5.38 -0.61 2.70
C GLY A 40 -4.33 0.30 3.34
N ASP A 41 -4.34 1.59 3.00
CA ASP A 41 -3.47 2.60 3.58
C ASP A 41 -3.76 2.78 5.07
N PHE A 42 -5.06 2.85 5.43
CA PHE A 42 -5.50 3.01 6.81
C PHE A 42 -5.21 1.78 7.68
N LEU A 43 -5.43 0.57 7.16
CA LEU A 43 -5.15 -0.70 7.86
C LEU A 43 -3.67 -1.12 7.80
N GLY A 44 -2.77 -0.25 7.32
CA GLY A 44 -1.34 -0.44 7.52
C GLY A 44 -0.55 -1.09 6.37
N ARG A 45 -0.93 -0.89 5.10
CA ARG A 45 0.08 -1.01 4.01
C ARG A 45 1.26 -0.06 4.24
N THR A 46 1.03 1.08 4.89
CA THR A 46 2.09 2.02 5.28
C THR A 46 3.04 1.44 6.33
N GLU A 47 2.55 0.68 7.31
CA GLU A 47 3.42 0.08 8.35
C GLU A 47 4.36 -0.99 7.79
N ARG A 48 3.93 -1.75 6.77
CA ARG A 48 4.79 -2.77 6.15
C ARG A 48 5.86 -2.18 5.24
N VAL A 49 5.56 -1.05 4.57
CA VAL A 49 6.55 -0.35 3.74
C VAL A 49 7.59 0.35 4.64
N GLN A 50 7.16 0.96 5.74
CA GLN A 50 8.08 1.55 6.73
C GLN A 50 8.96 0.48 7.40
N ARG A 51 8.38 -0.63 7.86
CA ARG A 51 9.16 -1.74 8.46
C ARG A 51 10.15 -2.39 7.49
N ARG A 52 9.78 -2.57 6.20
CA ARG A 52 10.71 -3.07 5.17
C ARG A 52 11.83 -2.07 4.87
N ALA A 53 11.51 -0.79 4.72
CA ALA A 53 12.52 0.24 4.48
C ALA A 53 13.54 0.33 5.64
N GLU A 54 13.07 0.18 6.88
CA GLU A 54 13.94 0.12 8.06
C GLU A 54 14.78 -1.17 8.13
N GLU A 55 14.22 -2.33 7.73
CA GLU A 55 14.96 -3.59 7.64
C GLU A 55 16.03 -3.57 6.55
N ASP A 56 15.71 -3.03 5.37
CA ASP A 56 16.64 -2.91 4.25
C ASP A 56 17.77 -1.91 4.57
N ALA A 57 17.46 -0.82 5.28
CA ALA A 57 18.47 0.13 5.78
C ALA A 57 19.39 -0.51 6.83
N LYS A 58 18.85 -1.32 7.76
CA LYS A 58 19.66 -2.07 8.73
C LYS A 58 20.53 -3.14 8.08
N LYS A 59 20.05 -3.78 7.02
CA LYS A 59 20.78 -4.81 6.27
C LYS A 59 21.91 -4.21 5.40
N ALA A 60 21.74 -2.99 4.91
CA ALA A 60 22.78 -2.24 4.20
C ALA A 60 23.84 -1.65 5.15
N ALA A 61 23.48 -1.43 6.42
CA ALA A 61 24.39 -0.92 7.44
C ALA A 61 25.22 -2.01 8.15
N ASP A 62 25.10 -3.29 7.79
CA ASP A 62 25.92 -4.38 8.34
C ASP A 62 27.29 -4.46 7.62
N PRO A 63 28.39 -3.99 8.25
CA PRO A 63 29.70 -3.89 7.62
C PRO A 63 30.38 -5.25 7.36
N ARG A 64 29.81 -6.37 7.83
CA ARG A 64 30.39 -7.72 7.62
C ARG A 64 30.19 -8.25 6.19
N ARG A 65 29.24 -7.71 5.41
CA ARG A 65 28.95 -8.17 4.03
C ARG A 65 29.69 -7.41 2.93
N VAL A 66 30.07 -6.16 3.17
CA VAL A 66 30.81 -5.35 2.19
C VAL A 66 32.25 -5.83 1.99
N ALA A 67 32.82 -6.55 2.98
CA ALA A 67 34.17 -7.08 2.90
C ALA A 67 34.31 -8.32 1.98
N GLU A 68 33.26 -9.12 1.79
CA GLU A 68 33.30 -10.34 0.97
C GLU A 68 33.28 -10.05 -0.54
N HIS A 69 32.84 -8.85 -0.95
CA HIS A 69 32.81 -8.44 -2.36
C HIS A 69 34.10 -7.74 -2.84
N ILE A 70 35.01 -7.40 -1.93
CA ILE A 70 36.26 -6.68 -2.25
C ILE A 70 37.44 -7.65 -2.46
N PHE A 71 37.35 -8.89 -1.99
CA PHE A 71 38.43 -9.89 -2.09
C PHE A 71 38.03 -11.18 -2.83
N SER A 72 37.40 -11.08 -4.00
CA SER A 72 37.41 -12.19 -4.97
C SER A 72 38.23 -11.80 -6.20
N PHE A 73 39.50 -12.20 -6.19
CA PHE A 73 40.37 -12.30 -7.38
C PHE A 73 40.82 -13.75 -7.51
#